data_AF-A0A4R9GAN6-F1
#
_entry.id   AF-A0A4R9GAN6-F1
#
_cell.length_a   1.000
_cell.length_b   1.000
_cell.length_c   1.000
_cell.angle_alpha   90.00
_cell.angle_beta   90.00
_cell.angle_gamma   90.00
#
_symmetry.space_group_name_H-M   'P 1'
#
loop_
_entity.id
_entity.type
_entity.pdbx_description
1 polymer ?
#
loop_
_entity_poly.entity_id
_entity_poly.type
_entity_poly.pdbx_seq_one_letter_code
_entity_poly.pdbx_strand_id
1 'polypeptide(L)'
;MPEMVRILVFLLALLTFQCGSRLIKQDKLSNINTYYQDKVYALKRDTKVSATETFKKGMLVRIYIESTPSLIKVKCFPADQKREHAIGRLLAYQVNEDFEKRSIKIEDLDKLIDNELTEYKKKK
;
A
#
# COMPACT_ATOMS: atom_id res chain seq x y z
N MET A 1 -5.79 2.60 51.02
CA MET A 1 -6.71 2.26 49.91
C MET A 1 -6.47 3.03 48.59
N PRO A 2 -6.06 4.32 48.54
CA PRO A 2 -5.89 5.02 47.26
C PRO A 2 -4.64 4.59 46.46
N GLU A 3 -3.63 3.99 47.11
CA GLU A 3 -2.40 3.57 46.44
C GLU A 3 -2.55 2.31 45.58
N MET A 4 -3.37 1.34 46.00
CA MET A 4 -3.68 0.15 45.19
C MET A 4 -4.44 0.51 43.91
N VAL A 5 -5.33 1.51 43.99
CA VAL A 5 -6.08 2.00 42.82
C VAL A 5 -5.15 2.69 41.81
N ARG A 6 -4.13 3.43 42.28
CA ARG A 6 -3.13 4.06 41.40
C ARG A 6 -2.28 3.05 40.64
N ILE A 7 -1.89 1.96 41.29
CA ILE A 7 -1.11 0.88 40.65
C ILE A 7 -1.96 0.16 39.59
N LEU A 8 -3.24 -0.09 39.89
CA LEU A 8 -4.16 -0.74 38.96
C LEU A 8 -4.39 0.11 37.69
N VAL A 9 -4.52 1.43 37.85
CA VAL A 9 -4.68 2.38 36.73
C VAL A 9 -3.41 2.47 35.88
N PHE A 10 -2.22 2.41 36.50
CA PHE A 10 -0.95 2.36 35.77
C PHE A 10 -0.76 1.06 34.98
N LEU A 11 -1.19 -0.08 35.52
CA LEU A 11 -1.16 -1.37 34.81
C LEU A 11 -2.16 -1.41 33.65
N LEU A 12 -3.32 -0.77 33.79
CA LEU A 12 -4.34 -0.69 32.74
C LEU A 12 -3.89 0.18 31.56
N ALA A 13 -3.10 1.23 31.82
CA ALA A 13 -2.53 2.09 30.79
C ALA A 13 -1.42 1.41 29.96
N LEU A 14 -0.75 0.38 30.49
CA LEU A 14 0.26 -0.40 29.76
C LEU A 14 -0.36 -1.35 28.72
N LEU A 15 -1.64 -1.71 28.86
CA LEU A 15 -2.33 -2.62 27.94
C LEU A 15 -2.83 -1.93 26.65
N THR A 16 -2.76 -0.60 26.54
CA THR A 16 -3.24 0.13 25.35
C THR A 16 -2.17 0.35 24.28
N PHE A 17 -0.94 -0.12 24.48
CA PHE A 17 0.16 -0.02 23.50
C PHE A 17 0.29 -1.26 22.58
N GLN A 18 -0.82 -1.94 22.26
CA GLN A 18 -0.81 -2.83 21.09
C GLN A 18 -0.82 -1.99 19.81
N CYS A 19 0.33 -1.36 19.51
CA CYS A 19 0.68 -0.93 18.17
C CYS A 19 0.69 -2.18 17.28
N GLY A 20 -0.39 -2.40 16.54
CA GLY A 20 -0.47 -3.48 15.56
C GLY A 20 0.75 -3.43 14.63
N SER A 21 1.54 -4.49 14.63
CA SER A 21 2.72 -4.60 13.78
C SER A 21 2.30 -4.55 12.31
N ARG A 22 2.64 -3.48 11.58
CA ARG A 22 2.50 -3.45 10.12
C ARG A 22 3.52 -4.38 9.47
N LEU A 23 3.15 -4.98 8.35
CA LEU A 23 4.07 -5.76 7.51
C LEU A 23 5.30 -4.95 7.09
N ILE A 24 5.04 -3.71 6.66
CA ILE A 24 6.07 -2.74 6.35
C ILE A 24 6.00 -1.64 7.40
N LYS A 25 7.12 -1.40 8.10
CA LYS A 25 7.26 -0.27 9.03
C LYS A 25 6.91 1.04 8.31
N GLN A 26 6.28 1.97 9.02
CA GLN A 26 5.76 3.21 8.44
C GLN A 26 6.83 4.00 7.66
N ASP A 27 8.04 4.14 8.22
CA ASP A 27 9.14 4.88 7.57
C ASP A 27 9.57 4.22 6.26
N LYS A 28 9.66 2.88 6.26
CA LYS A 28 9.99 2.11 5.05
C LYS A 28 8.89 2.23 4.00
N LEU A 29 7.62 2.23 4.41
CA LEU A 29 6.48 2.42 3.51
C LEU A 29 6.49 3.82 2.87
N SER A 30 6.91 4.84 3.62
CA SER A 30 7.11 6.20 3.09
C SER A 30 8.19 6.23 2.01
N ASN A 31 9.35 5.60 2.26
CA ASN A 31 10.44 5.50 1.28
C ASN A 31 10.00 4.75 0.01
N ILE A 32 9.27 3.64 0.16
CA ILE A 32 8.71 2.88 -0.96
C ILE A 32 7.76 3.73 -1.79
N ASN A 33 6.85 4.47 -1.14
CA ASN A 33 5.92 5.34 -1.87
C ASN A 33 6.62 6.50 -2.58
N THR A 34 7.68 7.04 -1.97
CA THR A 34 8.53 8.08 -2.61
C THR A 34 9.20 7.54 -3.86
N TYR A 35 9.71 6.30 -3.84
CA TYR A 35 10.31 5.64 -5.01
C TYR A 35 9.34 5.51 -6.20
N TYR A 36 8.05 5.26 -5.95
CA TYR A 36 7.04 5.12 -7.00
C TYR A 36 6.34 6.43 -7.40
N GLN A 37 6.48 7.50 -6.62
CA GLN A 37 5.66 8.71 -6.72
C GLN A 37 5.69 9.37 -8.11
N ASP A 38 6.88 9.45 -8.72
CA ASP A 38 7.06 10.14 -10.00
C ASP A 38 6.89 9.22 -11.22
N LYS A 39 6.69 7.92 -10.99
CA LYS A 39 6.49 6.94 -12.04
C LYS A 39 5.03 6.94 -12.48
N VAL A 40 4.83 6.87 -13.79
CA VAL A 40 3.50 6.61 -14.37
C VAL A 40 3.56 5.35 -15.20
N TYR A 41 2.45 4.62 -15.19
CA TYR A 41 2.32 3.29 -15.72
C TYR A 41 1.15 3.22 -16.68
N ALA A 42 1.22 2.29 -17.63
CA ALA A 42 0.09 1.92 -18.47
C ALA A 42 -0.46 0.56 -18.03
N LEU A 43 -1.78 0.44 -17.96
CA LEU A 43 -2.45 -0.84 -17.69
C LEU A 43 -2.22 -1.85 -18.83
N LYS A 44 -1.83 -3.07 -18.49
CA LYS A 44 -1.62 -4.16 -19.48
C LYS A 44 -2.92 -4.74 -20.02
N ARG A 45 -4.02 -4.61 -19.26
CA ARG A 45 -5.34 -5.18 -19.55
C ARG A 45 -6.46 -4.28 -19.03
N ASP A 46 -7.68 -4.54 -19.44
CA ASP A 46 -8.86 -3.96 -18.79
C ASP A 46 -8.94 -4.49 -17.35
N THR A 47 -9.00 -3.59 -16.38
CA THR A 47 -9.00 -3.92 -14.96
C THR A 47 -10.28 -3.39 -14.32
N LYS A 48 -11.12 -4.31 -13.83
CA LYS A 48 -12.28 -3.95 -13.02
C LYS A 48 -11.79 -3.48 -11.64
N VAL A 49 -11.90 -2.18 -11.39
CA VAL A 49 -11.35 -1.52 -10.20
C VAL A 49 -12.40 -1.28 -9.12
N SER A 50 -13.68 -1.35 -9.48
CA SER A 50 -14.81 -1.37 -8.55
C SER A 50 -16.02 -2.10 -9.16
N ALA A 51 -17.14 -2.15 -8.45
CA ALA A 51 -18.37 -2.72 -8.98
C ALA A 51 -18.87 -1.99 -10.23
N THR A 52 -18.63 -0.68 -10.33
CA THR A 52 -19.18 0.21 -11.37
C THR A 52 -18.12 0.79 -12.30
N GLU A 53 -16.83 0.51 -12.05
CA GLU A 53 -15.72 1.14 -12.75
C GLU A 53 -14.71 0.11 -13.25
N THR A 54 -14.34 0.26 -14.53
CA THR A 54 -13.31 -0.53 -15.19
C THR A 54 -12.32 0.41 -15.85
N PHE A 55 -11.06 0.33 -15.45
CA PHE A 55 -9.98 1.02 -16.13
C PHE A 55 -9.60 0.25 -17.38
N LYS A 56 -9.43 0.97 -18.48
CA LYS A 56 -9.14 0.38 -19.79
C LYS A 56 -7.66 0.10 -19.97
N LYS A 57 -7.34 -0.94 -20.72
CA LYS A 57 -5.97 -1.22 -21.18
C LYS A 57 -5.35 0.03 -21.79
N GLY A 58 -4.09 0.30 -21.44
CA GLY A 58 -3.35 1.47 -21.92
C GLY A 58 -3.64 2.77 -21.17
N MET A 59 -4.65 2.81 -20.29
CA MET A 59 -4.89 3.97 -19.43
C MET A 59 -3.66 4.23 -18.55
N LEU A 60 -3.27 5.51 -18.49
CA LEU A 60 -2.14 5.95 -17.69
C LEU A 60 -2.56 6.15 -16.23
N VAL A 61 -1.85 5.48 -15.33
CA VAL A 61 -2.10 5.51 -13.90
C VAL A 61 -0.82 5.77 -13.13
N ARG A 62 -0.98 6.36 -11.95
CA ARG A 62 0.04 6.37 -10.90
C ARG A 62 -0.34 5.35 -9.83
N ILE A 63 0.64 4.89 -9.07
CA ILE A 63 0.43 3.90 -8.03
C ILE A 63 0.89 4.38 -6.66
N TYR A 64 0.38 3.70 -5.65
CA TYR A 64 0.94 3.78 -4.31
C TYR A 64 0.72 2.47 -3.55
N ILE A 65 1.54 2.28 -2.53
CA ILE A 65 1.53 1.08 -1.72
C ILE A 65 0.88 1.39 -0.37
N GLU A 66 -0.08 0.56 0.01
CA GLU A 66 -0.59 0.49 1.38
C GLU A 66 -0.14 -0.82 2.03
N SER A 67 0.23 -0.74 3.29
CA SER A 67 0.59 -1.90 4.09
C SER A 67 -0.26 -1.95 5.35
N THR A 68 -0.84 -3.12 5.59
CA THR A 68 -1.56 -3.47 6.82
C THR A 68 -0.78 -4.58 7.54
N PRO A 69 -1.20 -5.04 8.73
CA PRO A 69 -0.58 -6.18 9.40
C PRO A 69 -0.66 -7.50 8.61
N SER A 70 -1.65 -7.67 7.74
CA SER A 70 -1.92 -8.96 7.07
C SER A 70 -1.68 -8.94 5.56
N LEU A 71 -1.67 -7.77 4.92
CA LEU A 71 -1.55 -7.66 3.47
C LEU A 71 -0.88 -6.37 3.01
N ILE A 72 -0.35 -6.44 1.80
CA ILE A 72 0.10 -5.30 1.00
C ILE A 72 -0.87 -5.09 -0.14
N LYS A 73 -1.16 -3.83 -0.44
CA LYS A 73 -2.03 -3.42 -1.55
C LYS A 73 -1.25 -2.49 -2.47
N VAL A 74 -1.31 -2.78 -3.76
CA VAL A 74 -0.96 -1.85 -4.83
C VAL A 74 -2.26 -1.16 -5.23
N LYS A 75 -2.33 0.14 -4.98
CA LYS A 75 -3.45 0.97 -5.42
C LYS A 75 -3.04 1.83 -6.59
N CYS A 76 -3.98 2.12 -7.49
CA CYS A 76 -3.77 2.97 -8.64
C CYS A 76 -4.82 4.09 -8.73
N PHE A 77 -4.46 5.16 -9.43
CA PHE A 77 -5.36 6.26 -9.76
C PHE A 77 -4.95 6.88 -11.11
N PRO A 78 -5.87 7.56 -11.83
CA PRO A 78 -5.56 8.22 -13.09
C PRO A 78 -4.37 9.17 -12.98
N ALA A 79 -3.44 9.12 -13.94
CA ALA A 79 -2.16 9.84 -13.86
C ALA A 79 -2.30 11.38 -13.93
N ASP A 80 -3.44 11.87 -14.42
CA ASP A 80 -3.81 13.29 -14.47
C ASP A 80 -4.32 13.84 -13.12
N GLN A 81 -4.64 12.95 -12.16
CA GLN A 81 -5.11 13.35 -10.84
C GLN A 81 -3.95 13.46 -9.84
N LYS A 82 -4.11 14.33 -8.84
CA LYS A 82 -3.25 14.37 -7.66
C LYS A 82 -3.70 13.34 -6.65
N ARG A 83 -2.74 12.69 -5.97
CA ARG A 83 -3.03 11.68 -4.94
C ARG A 83 -3.98 12.18 -3.84
N GLU A 84 -3.83 13.43 -3.41
CA GLU A 84 -4.66 14.07 -2.37
C GLU A 84 -6.16 14.09 -2.71
N HIS A 85 -6.51 14.11 -3.99
CA HIS A 85 -7.88 14.20 -4.48
C HIS A 85 -8.36 12.92 -5.16
N ALA A 86 -7.46 11.97 -5.40
CA ALA A 86 -7.74 10.75 -6.13
C ALA A 86 -8.21 9.64 -5.19
N ILE A 87 -9.30 8.96 -5.58
CA ILE A 87 -9.73 7.74 -4.90
C ILE A 87 -8.87 6.59 -5.44
N GLY A 88 -7.87 6.18 -4.66
CA GLY A 88 -7.01 5.06 -5.03
C GLY A 88 -7.80 3.75 -5.11
N ARG A 89 -7.80 3.14 -6.28
CA ARG A 89 -8.44 1.86 -6.56
C ARG A 89 -7.49 0.70 -6.34
N LEU A 90 -8.01 -0.43 -5.85
CA LEU A 90 -7.19 -1.62 -5.67
C LEU A 90 -6.84 -2.22 -7.03
N LEU A 91 -5.55 -2.41 -7.28
CA LEU A 91 -5.05 -3.04 -8.50
C LEU A 91 -4.59 -4.48 -8.22
N ALA A 92 -3.78 -4.65 -7.19
CA ALA A 92 -3.27 -5.94 -6.76
C ALA A 92 -3.08 -5.96 -5.24
N TYR A 93 -3.06 -7.15 -4.66
CA TYR A 93 -2.71 -7.35 -3.26
C TYR A 93 -1.96 -8.66 -3.08
N GLN A 94 -1.20 -8.74 -1.99
CA GLN A 94 -0.50 -9.95 -1.58
C GLN A 94 -0.67 -10.12 -0.08
N VAL A 95 -0.91 -11.36 0.37
CA VAL A 95 -1.11 -11.69 1.79
C VAL A 95 0.25 -11.99 2.43
N ASN A 96 0.41 -11.71 3.72
CA ASN A 96 1.66 -11.95 4.46
C ASN A 96 2.15 -13.40 4.39
N GLU A 97 1.23 -14.35 4.43
CA GLU A 97 1.55 -15.78 4.41
C GLU A 97 2.37 -16.16 3.16
N ASP A 98 2.12 -15.48 2.04
CA ASP A 98 2.83 -15.66 0.78
C ASP A 98 4.28 -15.13 0.81
N PHE A 99 4.62 -14.31 1.82
CA PHE A 99 5.95 -13.77 2.03
C PHE A 99 6.77 -14.56 3.05
N GLU A 100 6.35 -15.75 3.50
CA GLU A 100 7.12 -16.59 4.46
C GLU A 100 7.64 -15.82 5.70
N LYS A 101 6.94 -14.74 6.11
CA LYS A 101 7.37 -13.81 7.18
C LYS A 101 8.72 -13.09 6.91
N ARG A 102 9.26 -13.09 5.68
CA ARG A 102 10.44 -12.28 5.32
C ARG A 102 10.06 -10.82 5.09
N SER A 103 11.02 -9.91 5.31
CA SER A 103 10.83 -8.49 4.99
C SER A 103 10.58 -8.32 3.49
N ILE A 104 9.45 -7.72 3.13
CA ILE A 104 9.18 -7.30 1.74
C ILE A 104 10.24 -6.28 1.29
N LYS A 105 10.79 -6.51 0.10
CA LYS A 105 11.70 -5.58 -0.59
C LYS A 105 11.00 -4.90 -1.77
N ILE A 106 11.62 -3.86 -2.32
CA ILE A 106 11.08 -3.14 -3.49
C ILE A 106 10.99 -4.08 -4.70
N GLU A 107 11.96 -4.98 -4.87
CA GLU A 107 12.00 -5.90 -6.01
C GLU A 107 10.83 -6.90 -5.99
N ASP A 108 10.34 -7.26 -4.80
CA ASP A 108 9.13 -8.09 -4.68
C ASP A 108 7.89 -7.32 -5.14
N LEU A 109 7.82 -6.02 -4.85
CA LEU A 109 6.74 -5.13 -5.28
C LEU A 109 6.81 -4.85 -6.79
N ASP A 110 8.01 -4.64 -7.32
CA ASP A 110 8.23 -4.41 -8.75
C ASP A 110 7.72 -5.60 -9.57
N LYS A 111 7.94 -6.85 -9.12
CA LYS A 111 7.38 -8.04 -9.77
C LYS A 111 5.84 -8.05 -9.75
N LEU A 112 5.23 -7.68 -8.62
CA LEU A 112 3.77 -7.61 -8.50
C LEU A 112 3.19 -6.53 -9.44
N ILE A 113 3.86 -5.38 -9.52
CA ILE A 113 3.49 -4.26 -10.38
C ILE A 113 3.64 -4.66 -11.86
N ASP A 114 4.76 -5.29 -12.22
CA ASP A 114 5.04 -5.71 -13.59
C ASP A 114 4.03 -6.73 -14.13
N ASN A 115 3.33 -7.47 -13.28
CA ASN A 115 2.25 -8.35 -13.76
C ASN A 115 1.04 -7.56 -14.30
N GLU A 116 0.75 -6.39 -13.72
CA GLU A 116 -0.43 -5.59 -14.04
C GLU A 116 -0.14 -4.36 -14.92
N LEU A 117 1.09 -3.86 -14.86
CA LEU A 117 1.48 -2.55 -15.35
C LEU A 117 2.77 -2.59 -16.18
N THR A 118 2.89 -1.64 -17.09
CA THR A 118 4.16 -1.33 -17.79
C THR A 118 4.55 0.11 -17.46
N GLU A 119 5.79 0.34 -17.02
CA GLU A 119 6.28 1.70 -16.78
C GLU A 119 6.25 2.52 -18.09
N TYR A 120 5.56 3.66 -18.06
CA TYR A 120 5.45 4.56 -19.20
C TYR A 120 6.55 5.62 -19.12
N LYS A 121 7.59 5.45 -19.94
CA LYS A 121 8.61 6.48 -20.14
C LYS A 121 8.16 7.38 -21.29
N LYS A 122 7.76 8.61 -20.96
CA LYS A 122 7.45 9.62 -21.98
C LYS A 122 8.67 9.76 -22.89
N LYS A 123 8.53 9.40 -24.17
CA LYS A 123 9.56 9.67 -25.17
C LYS A 123 9.73 11.20 -25.21
N LYS A 124 10.95 11.67 -24.94
CA LYS A 124 11.32 13.08 -25.11
C LYS A 124 11.24 13.46 -26.57
#